data_AF-A0A7S2DRU5-F1
#
_entry.id   AF-A0A7S2DRU5-F1
#
_cell.length_a   1.000
_cell.length_b   1.000
_cell.length_c   1.000
_cell.angle_alpha   90.00
_cell.angle_beta   90.00
_cell.angle_gamma   90.00
#
_symmetry.space_group_name_H-M   'P 1'
#
loop_
_entity.id
_entity.type
_entity.pdbx_description
1 polymer ?
#
loop_
_entity_poly.entity_id
_entity_poly.type
_entity_poly.pdbx_seq_one_letter_code
_entity_poly.pdbx_strand_id
1 'polypeptide(L)'
;SHKEPWLDQVGSKGGMMLLMRLICTQALDLHVLRSHYSFELCGLMASLLNKSSKHRPSFKQILAEPFIKSAAATLRSTDGQPSPPASATGDNRVESPKASPPAPAPAPAAAP
;
A
#
# COMPACT_ATOMS: atom_id res chain seq x y z
N SER A 1 -4.87 19.42 -8.56
CA SER A 1 -5.58 18.30 -7.91
C SER A 1 -5.23 17.00 -8.58
N HIS A 2 -4.44 16.14 -7.92
CA HIS A 2 -4.35 14.73 -8.30
C HIS A 2 -5.65 14.07 -7.85
N LYS A 3 -6.53 13.76 -8.80
CA LYS A 3 -7.73 12.98 -8.52
C LYS A 3 -7.31 11.53 -8.56
N GLU A 4 -7.36 10.88 -7.41
CA GLU A 4 -6.96 9.48 -7.27
C GLU A 4 -7.78 8.63 -8.27
N PRO A 5 -7.15 7.91 -9.22
CA PRO A 5 -7.83 7.35 -10.39
C PRO A 5 -8.88 6.26 -10.03
N TRP A 6 -8.80 5.67 -8.84
CA TRP A 6 -9.80 4.72 -8.36
C TRP A 6 -11.12 5.38 -7.95
N LEU A 7 -11.10 6.68 -7.63
CA LEU A 7 -12.30 7.41 -7.20
C LEU A 7 -13.16 7.84 -8.39
N ASP A 8 -12.59 7.96 -9.59
CA ASP A 8 -13.29 8.53 -10.76
C ASP A 8 -14.02 7.49 -11.62
N GLN A 9 -13.68 6.21 -11.49
CA GLN A 9 -14.25 5.16 -12.33
C GLN A 9 -15.63 4.67 -11.87
N VAL A 10 -16.06 5.02 -10.65
CA VAL A 10 -17.39 4.65 -10.12
C VAL A 10 -18.38 5.78 -10.38
N GLY A 11 -18.61 6.06 -11.67
CA GLY A 11 -19.69 6.96 -12.10
C GLY A 11 -21.06 6.40 -11.70
N SER A 12 -21.94 7.29 -11.24
CA SER A 12 -23.23 7.09 -10.55
C SER A 12 -24.32 6.16 -11.13
N LYS A 13 -24.03 5.23 -12.05
CA LYS A 13 -25.04 4.34 -12.68
C LYS A 13 -24.81 2.84 -12.55
N GLY A 14 -23.81 2.42 -11.78
CA GLY A 14 -23.69 1.03 -11.36
C GLY A 14 -22.86 0.97 -10.10
N GLY A 15 -23.52 0.81 -8.96
CA GLY A 15 -22.85 0.73 -7.65
C GLY A 15 -22.03 -0.56 -7.49
N MET A 16 -22.04 -1.14 -6.29
CA MET A 16 -21.25 -2.33 -5.93
C MET A 16 -21.32 -3.48 -6.95
N MET A 17 -22.46 -3.71 -7.61
CA MET A 17 -22.61 -4.77 -8.61
C MET A 17 -21.78 -4.54 -9.88
N LEU A 18 -21.65 -3.29 -10.34
CA LEU A 18 -20.84 -2.98 -11.52
C LEU A 18 -19.35 -3.10 -11.18
N LEU A 19 -18.97 -2.66 -9.98
CA LEU A 19 -17.62 -2.86 -9.45
C LEU A 19 -17.29 -4.35 -9.36
N MET A 20 -18.17 -5.17 -8.79
CA MET A 20 -18.00 -6.62 -8.75
C MET A 20 -17.92 -7.23 -10.15
N ARG A 21 -18.75 -6.76 -11.10
CA ARG A 21 -18.67 -7.20 -12.48
C ARG A 21 -17.31 -6.85 -13.09
N LEU A 22 -16.83 -5.61 -12.94
CA LEU A 22 -15.51 -5.18 -13.40
C LEU A 22 -14.40 -6.03 -12.77
N ILE A 23 -14.44 -6.25 -11.45
CA ILE A 23 -13.49 -7.10 -10.74
C ILE A 23 -13.55 -8.54 -11.26
N CYS A 24 -14.70 -9.04 -11.67
CA CYS A 24 -14.85 -10.40 -12.20
C CYS A 24 -14.52 -10.51 -13.70
N THR A 25 -14.63 -9.44 -14.49
CA THR A 25 -14.46 -9.50 -15.96
C THR A 25 -13.16 -8.89 -16.45
N GLN A 26 -12.63 -7.86 -15.80
CA GLN A 26 -11.43 -7.16 -16.25
C GLN A 26 -10.16 -7.90 -15.83
N ALA A 27 -9.21 -7.99 -16.76
CA ALA A 27 -7.86 -8.47 -16.46
C ALA A 27 -7.05 -7.35 -15.82
N LEU A 28 -6.11 -7.73 -14.95
CA LEU A 28 -5.16 -6.76 -14.40
C LEU A 28 -4.12 -6.42 -15.47
N ASP A 29 -4.01 -5.15 -15.83
CA ASP A 29 -2.97 -4.70 -16.74
C ASP A 29 -1.63 -4.60 -16.00
N LEU A 30 -0.67 -5.40 -16.44
CA LEU A 30 0.70 -5.42 -15.90
C LEU A 30 1.68 -4.67 -16.81
N HIS A 31 1.21 -3.99 -17.86
CA HIS A 31 2.08 -3.28 -18.80
C HIS A 31 2.93 -2.21 -18.10
N VAL A 32 2.34 -1.43 -17.20
CA VAL A 32 3.05 -0.42 -16.40
C VAL A 32 4.06 -1.09 -15.45
N LEU A 33 3.79 -2.31 -14.99
CA LEU A 33 4.68 -3.03 -14.07
C LEU A 33 5.96 -3.52 -14.78
N ARG A 34 5.88 -3.79 -16.08
CA ARG A 34 7.02 -4.29 -16.88
C ARG A 34 8.16 -3.28 -17.03
N SER A 35 7.94 -1.98 -16.80
CA SER A 35 9.03 -0.99 -16.81
C SER A 35 9.86 -1.00 -15.53
N HIS A 36 9.34 -1.56 -14.44
CA HIS A 36 9.97 -1.55 -13.11
C HIS A 36 10.48 -2.92 -12.66
N TYR A 37 9.90 -3.99 -13.19
CA TYR A 37 10.14 -5.35 -12.75
C TYR A 37 10.60 -6.25 -13.89
N SER A 38 11.24 -7.35 -13.52
CA SER A 38 11.67 -8.35 -14.48
C SER A 38 10.47 -8.99 -15.19
N PHE A 39 10.68 -9.36 -16.45
CA PHE A 39 9.68 -10.03 -17.26
C PHE A 39 9.14 -11.30 -16.57
N GLU A 40 10.03 -12.09 -15.97
CA GLU A 40 9.71 -13.30 -15.21
C GLU A 40 8.75 -13.04 -14.03
N LEU A 41 9.02 -12.00 -13.24
CA LEU A 41 8.18 -11.64 -12.10
C LEU A 41 6.80 -11.17 -12.56
N CYS A 42 6.74 -10.35 -13.60
CA CYS A 42 5.48 -9.92 -14.19
C CYS A 42 4.67 -11.10 -14.74
N GLY A 43 5.34 -12.08 -15.39
CA GLY A 43 4.71 -13.30 -15.90
C GLY A 43 4.16 -14.19 -14.78
N LEU A 44 4.93 -14.37 -13.70
CA LEU A 44 4.47 -15.09 -12.52
C LEU A 44 3.26 -14.38 -11.87
N MET A 45 3.33 -13.06 -11.72
CA MET A 45 2.23 -12.27 -11.16
C MET A 45 0.95 -12.38 -12.01
N ALA A 46 1.07 -12.36 -13.34
CA ALA A 46 -0.05 -12.59 -14.25
C ALA A 46 -0.70 -13.97 -14.01
N SER A 47 0.13 -14.99 -13.80
CA SER A 47 -0.32 -16.37 -13.58
C SER A 47 -0.99 -16.55 -12.22
N LEU A 48 -0.46 -15.92 -11.16
CA LEU A 48 -1.04 -15.95 -9.81
C LEU A 48 -2.36 -15.19 -9.69
N LEU A 49 -2.45 -14.05 -10.38
CA LEU A 49 -3.63 -13.18 -10.38
C LEU A 49 -4.66 -13.58 -11.43
N ASN A 50 -4.48 -14.73 -12.09
CA ASN A 50 -5.43 -15.24 -13.05
C ASN A 50 -6.78 -15.56 -12.36
N LYS A 51 -7.90 -15.16 -12.97
CA LYS A 51 -9.23 -15.40 -12.40
C LYS A 51 -9.58 -16.88 -12.40
N SER A 52 -9.14 -17.62 -13.40
CA SER A 52 -9.39 -19.04 -13.51
C SER A 52 -8.42 -19.82 -12.62
N SER A 53 -8.95 -20.54 -11.65
CA SER A 53 -8.17 -21.37 -10.73
C SER A 53 -7.34 -22.43 -11.44
N LYS A 54 -7.79 -22.90 -12.61
CA LYS A 54 -7.08 -23.91 -13.43
C LYS A 54 -5.76 -23.39 -14.01
N HIS A 55 -5.64 -22.07 -14.19
CA HIS A 55 -4.43 -21.44 -14.72
C HIS A 55 -3.50 -20.92 -13.62
N ARG A 56 -3.93 -20.97 -12.34
CA ARG A 56 -3.06 -20.58 -11.23
C ARG A 56 -2.06 -21.70 -10.97
N PRO A 57 -0.75 -21.39 -10.95
CA PRO A 57 0.24 -22.37 -10.58
C PRO A 57 0.06 -22.78 -9.12
N SER A 58 0.25 -24.07 -8.86
CA SER A 58 0.35 -24.59 -7.50
C SER A 58 1.62 -24.07 -6.81
N PHE A 59 1.62 -24.09 -5.47
CA PHE A 59 2.80 -23.66 -4.70
C PHE A 59 4.08 -24.41 -5.08
N LYS A 60 3.98 -25.71 -5.39
CA LYS A 60 5.12 -26.50 -5.87
C LYS A 60 5.68 -26.01 -7.21
N GLN A 61 4.81 -25.56 -8.11
CA GLN A 61 5.22 -24.99 -9.40
C GLN A 61 5.89 -23.64 -9.22
N ILE A 62 5.38 -22.79 -8.32
CA ILE A 62 6.00 -21.50 -7.99
C ILE A 62 7.43 -21.71 -7.48
N LEU A 63 7.63 -22.64 -6.53
CA LEU A 63 8.97 -22.94 -6.00
C LEU A 63 9.91 -23.61 -7.02
N ALA A 64 9.38 -24.15 -8.12
CA ALA A 64 10.19 -24.73 -9.17
C ALA A 64 10.87 -23.66 -10.04
N GLU A 65 10.33 -22.44 -10.07
CA GLU A 65 10.83 -21.32 -10.88
C GLU A 65 12.28 -20.96 -10.49
N PRO A 66 13.19 -20.80 -11.48
CA PRO A 66 14.62 -20.60 -11.24
C PRO A 66 14.90 -19.30 -10.47
N PHE A 67 14.19 -18.21 -10.79
CA PHE A 67 14.39 -16.93 -10.11
C PHE A 67 13.94 -16.95 -8.64
N ILE A 68 12.94 -17.78 -8.30
CA ILE A 68 12.50 -17.97 -6.91
C ILE A 68 13.53 -18.79 -6.13
N LYS A 69 14.10 -19.83 -6.74
CA LYS A 69 15.18 -20.60 -6.12
C LYS A 69 16.40 -19.73 -5.83
N SER A 70 16.79 -18.88 -6.77
CA SER A 70 17.88 -17.92 -6.57
C SER A 70 17.58 -16.93 -5.45
N ALA A 71 16.38 -16.34 -5.41
CA ALA A 71 15.98 -15.43 -4.33
C ALA A 71 15.96 -16.12 -2.96
N ALA A 72 15.45 -17.36 -2.89
CA ALA A 72 15.43 -18.15 -1.66
C ALA A 72 16.84 -18.50 -1.16
N ALA A 73 17.79 -18.75 -2.08
CA ALA A 73 19.19 -18.97 -1.72
C ALA A 73 19.81 -17.69 -1.12
N THR A 74 19.56 -16.53 -1.74
CA THR A 74 20.01 -15.23 -1.22
C THR A 74 19.46 -14.96 0.18
N LEU A 75 18.16 -15.18 0.40
CA LEU A 75 17.54 -14.96 1.72
C LEU A 75 18.15 -15.84 2.82
N ARG A 76 18.48 -17.09 2.51
CA ARG A 76 19.17 -17.99 3.46
C ARG A 76 20.58 -17.54 3.78
N SER A 77 21.27 -16.89 2.84
CA SER A 77 22.58 -16.29 3.09
C SER A 77 22.51 -14.97 3.88
N THR A 78 21.35 -14.30 3.88
CA THR A 78 21.10 -13.02 4.55
C THR A 78 20.49 -13.17 5.95
N ASP A 79 20.32 -14.39 6.48
CA ASP A 79 19.85 -14.64 7.86
C ASP A 79 20.80 -14.10 8.96
N GLY A 80 21.96 -13.54 8.57
CA GLY A 80 22.85 -12.76 9.44
C GLY A 80 22.77 -11.24 9.27
N GLN A 81 21.86 -10.70 8.45
CA GLN A 81 21.74 -9.25 8.24
C GLN A 81 20.71 -8.66 9.21
N PRO A 82 21.12 -7.75 10.11
CA PRO A 82 20.18 -7.13 11.04
C PRO A 82 19.11 -6.36 10.26
N SER A 83 17.85 -6.61 10.64
CA SER A 83 16.71 -5.82 10.22
C SER A 83 17.06 -4.32 10.28
N PRO A 84 16.69 -3.49 9.29
CA PRO A 84 16.77 -2.05 9.48
C PRO A 84 15.99 -1.71 10.77
N PRO A 85 16.53 -0.84 11.66
CA PRO A 85 15.82 -0.50 12.88
C PRO A 85 14.45 0.01 12.49
N ALA A 86 13.42 -0.60 13.08
CA ALA A 86 12.08 -0.05 13.04
C ALA A 86 12.18 1.39 13.54
N SER A 87 11.97 2.38 12.67
CA SER A 87 11.59 3.72 13.11
C SER A 87 10.19 3.62 13.69
N ALA A 88 10.12 3.04 14.89
CA ALA A 88 9.03 3.21 15.82
C ALA A 88 9.21 4.61 16.44
N THR A 89 8.78 5.65 15.72
CA THR A 89 8.39 6.91 16.35
C THR A 89 6.88 6.89 16.50
N GLY A 90 6.42 5.98 17.36
CA GLY A 90 5.16 6.14 18.08
C GLY A 90 5.49 6.76 19.42
N ASP A 91 5.72 8.06 19.48
CA ASP A 91 5.77 8.80 20.75
C ASP A 91 4.39 9.41 20.98
N ASN A 92 3.53 8.61 21.60
CA ASN A 92 2.24 9.03 22.12
C ASN A 92 2.49 9.63 23.50
N ARG A 93 3.02 10.87 23.56
CA ARG A 93 3.12 11.62 24.82
C ARG A 93 1.84 12.42 25.01
N VAL A 94 0.89 11.81 25.72
CA VAL A 94 -0.13 12.54 26.46
C VAL A 94 0.59 13.34 27.54
N GLU A 95 0.65 14.67 27.39
CA GLU A 95 0.96 15.56 28.52
C GLU A 95 0.20 16.89 28.38
N SER A 96 -0.99 16.91 28.96
CA SER A 96 -1.50 18.06 29.74
C SER A 96 -1.66 17.54 31.17
N PRO A 97 -1.56 18.36 32.25
CA PRO A 97 -1.71 19.81 32.33
C PRO A 97 -0.71 20.53 33.28
N LYS A 98 -0.55 21.87 33.19
CA LYS A 98 -0.46 22.71 34.41
C LYS A 98 -0.77 24.18 34.13
N ALA A 99 -1.85 24.64 34.75
CA ALA A 99 -2.24 26.02 34.91
C ALA A 99 -1.28 26.79 35.84
N SER A 100 -1.06 28.07 35.54
CA SER A 100 -0.84 29.12 36.54
C SER A 100 -1.52 30.44 36.10
N PRO A 101 -2.33 31.09 36.96
CA PRO A 101 -3.03 32.38 36.77
C PRO A 101 -2.23 33.57 37.41
N PRO A 102 -2.77 34.79 37.66
CA PRO A 102 -3.42 35.81 36.79
C PRO A 102 -2.89 37.27 36.96
N ALA A 103 -3.33 38.19 36.06
CA ALA A 103 -3.67 39.64 36.25
C ALA A 103 -2.55 40.68 36.57
N PRO A 104 -2.75 42.03 36.35
CA PRO A 104 -4.02 42.76 36.16
C PRO A 104 -4.11 43.76 34.97
N ALA A 105 -5.34 44.20 34.69
CA ALA A 105 -5.71 45.28 33.76
C ALA A 105 -5.22 46.67 34.23
N PRO A 106 -5.24 47.67 33.34
CA PRO A 106 -6.30 48.70 33.45
C PRO A 106 -6.89 49.15 32.11
N ALA A 107 -8.17 49.53 32.12
CA ALA A 107 -8.85 50.36 31.11
C ALA A 107 -8.90 51.83 31.62
N PRO A 108 -9.55 52.83 30.95
CA PRO A 108 -9.83 53.13 29.53
C PRO A 108 -9.44 54.60 29.14
N ALA A 109 -9.55 54.99 27.85
CA ALA A 109 -9.88 56.37 27.38
C ALA A 109 -10.03 56.35 25.83
N ALA A 110 -11.23 56.49 25.28
CA ALA A 110 -11.91 57.74 24.87
C ALA A 110 -11.76 58.02 23.35
N ALA A 111 -12.90 58.36 22.73
CA ALA A 111 -13.17 58.48 21.30
C ALA A 111 -12.39 59.61 20.59
N PRO A 112 -12.51 59.67 19.26
CA PRO A 112 -13.17 60.85 18.67
C PRO A 112 -14.44 60.53 17.89
#